data_AF-V2XZR1-F1
#
_entry.id   AF-V2XZR1-F1
#
_cell.length_a   1.000
_cell.length_b   1.000
_cell.length_c   1.000
_cell.angle_alpha   90.00
_cell.angle_beta   90.00
_cell.angle_gamma   90.00
#
_symmetry.space_group_name_H-M   'P 1'
#
loop_
_entity.id
_entity.type
_entity.pdbx_description
1 polymer ?
#
loop_
_entity_poly.entity_id
_entity_poly.type
_entity_poly.pdbx_seq_one_letter_code
_entity_poly.pdbx_strand_id
1 'polypeptide(L)'
;EAKRFLREVLLYITLNPKTFMSDRMKKLFLLLYMTDRPGEFWKNKKTDLLLANEKEAEKVTWSAFIEDFKTSFEPLDTALEAQMKLRDLKMKERANEYTYQFTYLAKQIGYNDVAQVEAFK
;
A
#
# COMPACT_ATOMS: atom_id res chain seq x y z
N GLU A 1 -3.25 2.60 -3.73
CA GLU A 1 -4.32 2.36 -2.75
C GLU A 1 -3.82 1.64 -1.49
N ALA A 2 -3.30 0.41 -1.63
CA ALA A 2 -2.80 -0.41 -0.52
C ALA A 2 -1.76 0.28 0.39
N LYS A 3 -0.82 1.06 -0.17
CA LYS A 3 0.17 1.82 0.62
C LYS A 3 -0.47 2.89 1.52
N ARG A 4 -1.50 3.59 1.04
CA ARG A 4 -2.25 4.61 1.82
C ARG A 4 -3.05 3.92 2.92
N PHE A 5 -3.82 2.90 2.54
CA PHE A 5 -4.60 2.09 3.48
C PHE A 5 -3.74 1.55 4.63
N LEU A 6 -2.61 0.91 4.31
CA LEU A 6 -1.71 0.34 5.32
C LEU A 6 -1.18 1.43 6.26
N ARG A 7 -0.86 2.61 5.74
CA ARG A 7 -0.40 3.75 6.56
C ARG A 7 -1.47 4.21 7.55
N GLU A 8 -2.72 4.31 7.12
CA GLU A 8 -3.85 4.71 7.98
C GLU A 8 -4.11 3.69 9.09
N VAL A 9 -4.10 2.40 8.75
CA VAL A 9 -4.23 1.30 9.73
C VAL A 9 -3.09 1.33 10.76
N LEU A 10 -1.84 1.47 10.31
CA LEU A 10 -0.68 1.53 11.19
C LEU A 10 -0.73 2.74 12.12
N LEU A 11 -1.16 3.89 11.61
CA LEU A 11 -1.34 5.10 12.42
C LEU A 11 -2.37 4.87 13.52
N TYR A 12 -3.55 4.32 13.17
CA TYR A 12 -4.61 4.06 14.14
C TYR A 12 -4.17 3.07 15.23
N ILE A 13 -3.52 1.96 14.85
CA ILE A 13 -3.01 0.97 15.80
C ILE A 13 -2.01 1.60 16.75
N THR A 14 -1.08 2.41 16.23
CA THR A 14 -0.04 3.08 17.01
C THR A 14 -0.60 4.08 18.01
N LEU A 15 -1.65 4.83 17.62
CA LEU A 15 -2.32 5.79 18.48
C LEU A 15 -3.17 5.14 19.59
N ASN A 16 -3.50 3.85 19.47
CA ASN A 16 -4.40 3.14 20.39
C ASN A 16 -3.74 1.88 20.99
N PRO A 17 -2.57 1.99 21.65
CA PRO A 17 -1.77 0.82 22.07
C PRO A 17 -2.48 -0.06 23.10
N LYS A 18 -3.36 0.51 23.93
CA LYS A 18 -4.16 -0.24 24.92
C LYS A 18 -5.23 -1.11 24.27
N THR A 19 -5.71 -0.75 23.08
CA THR A 19 -6.69 -1.53 22.32
C THR A 19 -6.03 -2.66 21.54
N PHE A 20 -4.81 -2.43 21.03
CA PHE A 20 -4.12 -3.37 20.14
C PHE A 20 -2.96 -4.10 20.82
N MET A 21 -3.27 -4.76 21.94
CA MET A 21 -2.30 -5.46 22.78
C MET A 21 -1.76 -6.75 22.17
N SER A 22 -2.45 -7.34 21.19
CA SER A 22 -2.05 -8.59 20.55
C SER A 22 -1.97 -8.46 19.04
N ASP A 23 -1.13 -9.30 18.44
CA ASP A 23 -1.02 -9.36 16.99
C ASP A 23 -2.32 -9.83 16.34
N ARG A 24 -3.09 -10.70 17.00
CA ARG A 24 -4.43 -11.10 16.55
C ARG A 24 -5.38 -9.91 16.40
N MET A 25 -5.43 -9.02 17.40
CA MET A 25 -6.27 -7.82 17.34
C MET A 25 -5.86 -6.89 16.20
N LYS A 26 -4.56 -6.69 15.98
CA LYS A 26 -4.03 -5.88 14.88
C LYS A 26 -4.42 -6.43 13.51
N LYS A 27 -4.26 -7.75 13.30
CA LYS A 27 -4.63 -8.44 12.06
C LYS A 27 -6.13 -8.33 11.77
N LEU A 28 -6.97 -8.63 12.76
CA LEU A 28 -8.43 -8.55 12.62
C LEU A 28 -8.89 -7.13 12.31
N PHE A 29 -8.27 -6.12 12.93
CA PHE A 29 -8.56 -4.72 12.63
C PHE A 29 -8.18 -4.36 11.20
N LEU A 30 -6.98 -4.73 10.73
CA LEU A 30 -6.60 -4.52 9.33
C LEU A 30 -7.63 -5.15 8.38
N LEU A 31 -8.00 -6.41 8.62
CA LEU A 31 -8.95 -7.14 7.78
C LEU A 31 -10.35 -6.48 7.78
N LEU A 32 -10.83 -5.99 8.93
CA LEU A 32 -12.12 -5.31 9.05
C LEU A 32 -12.22 -4.11 8.10
N TYR A 33 -11.15 -3.31 8.01
CA TYR A 33 -11.11 -2.09 7.20
C TYR A 33 -10.70 -2.32 5.74
N MET A 34 -10.36 -3.54 5.33
CA MET A 34 -10.19 -3.87 3.92
C MET A 34 -11.57 -3.92 3.24
N THR A 35 -11.96 -2.84 2.59
CA THR A 35 -13.24 -2.70 1.87
C THR A 35 -13.14 -2.96 0.37
N ASP A 36 -11.93 -3.11 -0.15
CA ASP A 36 -11.68 -3.27 -1.58
C ASP A 36 -11.99 -4.69 -2.09
N ARG A 37 -12.84 -4.79 -3.13
CA ARG A 37 -13.27 -6.06 -3.73
C ARG A 37 -12.12 -6.94 -4.27
N PRO A 38 -11.05 -6.42 -4.90
CA PRO A 38 -9.97 -7.26 -5.40
C PRO A 38 -9.26 -8.07 -4.31
N GLY A 39 -9.27 -7.59 -3.06
CA GLY A 39 -8.64 -8.26 -1.92
C GLY A 39 -9.56 -9.20 -1.14
N GLU A 40 -10.82 -9.37 -1.56
CA GLU A 40 -11.85 -10.07 -0.79
C GLU A 40 -11.51 -11.54 -0.52
N PHE A 41 -10.96 -12.25 -1.51
CA PHE A 41 -10.53 -13.65 -1.31
C PHE A 41 -9.41 -13.77 -0.28
N TRP A 42 -8.39 -12.92 -0.39
CA TRP A 42 -7.27 -12.89 0.55
C TRP A 42 -7.76 -12.55 1.96
N LYS A 43 -8.61 -11.50 2.08
CA LYS A 43 -9.22 -11.06 3.33
C LYS A 43 -10.03 -12.17 3.99
N ASN A 44 -10.95 -12.78 3.26
CA ASN A 44 -11.87 -13.78 3.81
C ASN A 44 -11.09 -15.01 4.31
N LYS A 45 -10.16 -15.53 3.49
CA LYS A 45 -9.30 -16.65 3.90
C LYS A 45 -8.53 -16.35 5.20
N LYS A 46 -7.91 -15.17 5.33
CA LYS A 46 -7.18 -14.79 6.54
C LYS A 46 -8.11 -14.59 7.73
N THR A 47 -9.29 -14.00 7.50
CA THR A 47 -10.31 -13.77 8.54
C THR A 47 -10.81 -15.09 9.10
N ASP A 48 -11.19 -16.03 8.24
CA ASP A 48 -11.71 -17.34 8.65
C ASP A 48 -10.71 -18.10 9.54
N LEU A 49 -9.43 -18.12 9.14
CA LEU A 49 -8.36 -18.76 9.93
C LEU A 49 -8.18 -18.10 11.31
N LEU A 50 -8.26 -16.77 11.40
CA LEU A 50 -8.11 -16.03 12.67
C LEU A 50 -9.35 -16.11 13.57
N LEU A 51 -10.53 -16.28 13.00
CA LEU A 51 -11.78 -16.49 13.73
C LEU A 51 -11.89 -17.93 14.25
N ALA A 52 -11.41 -18.91 13.48
CA ALA A 52 -11.32 -20.31 13.90
C ALA A 52 -10.25 -20.58 14.98
N ASN A 53 -9.45 -19.57 15.37
CA ASN A 53 -8.30 -19.70 16.26
C ASN A 53 -7.31 -20.78 15.78
N GLU A 54 -7.06 -20.82 14.47
CA GLU A 54 -6.10 -21.74 13.87
C GLU A 54 -4.69 -21.45 14.39
N LYS A 55 -4.07 -22.45 15.02
CA LYS A 55 -2.77 -22.30 15.72
C LYS A 55 -1.69 -21.71 14.82
N GLU A 56 -1.63 -22.12 13.56
CA GLU A 56 -0.63 -21.60 12.62
C GLU A 56 -0.91 -20.14 12.22
N ALA A 57 -2.17 -19.74 12.07
CA ALA A 57 -2.52 -18.35 11.76
C ALA A 57 -2.28 -17.41 12.96
N GLU A 58 -2.46 -17.91 14.19
CA GLU A 58 -2.16 -17.17 15.41
C GLU A 58 -0.66 -16.91 15.59
N LYS A 59 0.18 -17.93 15.32
CA LYS A 59 1.66 -17.82 15.42
C LYS A 59 2.28 -16.78 14.49
N VAL A 60 1.64 -16.48 13.36
CA VAL A 60 2.13 -15.44 12.43
C VAL A 60 2.29 -14.12 13.21
N THR A 61 3.46 -13.52 13.20
CA THR A 61 3.64 -12.23 13.89
C THR A 61 2.94 -11.11 13.13
N TRP A 62 2.67 -9.99 13.79
CA TRP A 62 2.16 -8.79 13.12
C TRP A 62 3.06 -8.34 11.96
N SER A 63 4.38 -8.39 12.15
CA SER A 63 5.33 -8.03 11.09
C SER A 63 5.22 -8.95 9.87
N ALA A 64 5.18 -10.27 10.08
CA ALA A 64 5.05 -11.24 8.99
C ALA A 64 3.73 -11.09 8.24
N PHE A 65 2.64 -10.78 8.95
CA PHE A 65 1.34 -10.51 8.33
C PHE A 65 1.35 -9.24 7.46
N ILE A 66 2.04 -8.17 7.91
CA ILE A 66 2.21 -6.96 7.11
C ILE A 66 3.03 -7.22 5.86
N GLU A 67 4.09 -8.01 5.93
CA GLU A 67 4.87 -8.38 4.75
C GLU A 67 4.04 -9.19 3.75
N ASP A 68 3.26 -10.17 4.22
CA ASP A 68 2.32 -10.92 3.37
C ASP A 68 1.27 -10.01 2.69
N PHE A 69 0.74 -9.03 3.41
CA PHE A 69 -0.13 -8.00 2.83
C PHE A 69 0.60 -7.21 1.75
N LYS A 70 1.81 -6.71 2.02
CA LYS A 70 2.59 -5.96 1.03
C LYS A 70 2.85 -6.81 -0.21
N THR A 71 3.34 -8.03 -0.07
CA THR A 71 3.60 -8.92 -1.22
C THR A 71 2.33 -9.21 -2.03
N SER A 72 1.16 -9.32 -1.36
CA SER A 72 -0.11 -9.60 -2.04
C SER A 72 -0.70 -8.40 -2.78
N PHE A 73 -0.38 -7.17 -2.35
CA PHE A 73 -1.00 -5.94 -2.86
C PHE A 73 -0.01 -4.89 -3.38
N GLU A 74 1.28 -5.20 -3.42
CA GLU A 74 2.29 -4.38 -4.07
C GLU A 74 2.11 -4.47 -5.58
N PRO A 75 2.12 -3.34 -6.31
CA PRO A 75 2.05 -3.37 -7.76
C PRO A 75 3.25 -4.13 -8.33
N LEU A 76 2.98 -5.07 -9.25
CA LEU A 76 3.98 -5.95 -9.87
C LEU A 76 5.17 -5.19 -10.49
N ASP A 77 4.94 -3.97 -10.99
CA ASP A 77 6.00 -3.09 -11.46
C ASP A 77 5.62 -1.61 -11.27
N THR A 78 5.95 -1.07 -10.09
CA THR A 78 5.70 0.34 -9.78
C THR A 78 6.46 1.30 -10.69
N ALA A 79 7.61 0.89 -11.26
CA ALA A 79 8.40 1.74 -12.13
C ALA A 79 7.79 1.79 -13.53
N LEU A 80 7.39 0.66 -14.10
CA LEU A 80 6.70 0.61 -15.38
C LEU A 80 5.36 1.35 -15.34
N GLU A 81 4.57 1.17 -14.27
CA GLU A 81 3.32 1.91 -14.10
C GLU A 81 3.56 3.43 -14.02
N ALA A 82 4.60 3.86 -13.29
CA ALA A 82 4.97 5.27 -13.20
C ALA A 82 5.49 5.81 -14.54
N GLN A 83 6.26 5.02 -15.31
CA GLN A 83 6.69 5.40 -16.67
C GLN A 83 5.49 5.57 -17.61
N MET A 84 4.52 4.65 -17.59
CA MET A 84 3.30 4.76 -18.40
C MET A 84 2.50 6.02 -18.03
N LYS A 85 2.28 6.24 -16.74
CA LYS A 85 1.60 7.45 -16.24
C LYS A 85 2.33 8.74 -16.59
N LEU A 86 3.67 8.72 -16.61
CA LEU A 86 4.47 9.88 -17.00
C LEU A 86 4.33 10.19 -18.50
N ARG A 87 4.31 9.16 -19.37
CA ARG A 87 4.07 9.32 -20.82
C ARG A 87 2.69 9.93 -21.11
N ASP A 88 1.70 9.54 -20.32
CA ASP A 88 0.32 10.02 -20.48
C ASP A 88 0.05 11.35 -19.72
N LEU A 89 1.01 11.82 -18.91
CA LEU A 89 0.84 13.02 -18.10
C LEU A 89 0.82 14.28 -18.98
N LYS A 90 -0.29 15.01 -18.96
CA LYS A 90 -0.45 16.28 -19.67
C LYS A 90 -0.81 17.39 -18.69
N MET A 91 -0.27 18.59 -18.94
CA MET A 91 -0.70 19.78 -18.21
C MET A 91 -2.16 20.08 -18.56
N LYS A 92 -3.00 20.15 -17.52
CA LYS A 92 -4.41 20.53 -17.63
C LYS A 92 -4.59 21.98 -17.18
N GLU A 93 -5.27 22.20 -16.06
CA GLU A 93 -5.69 23.54 -15.62
C GLU A 93 -4.62 24.29 -14.82
N ARG A 94 -3.82 23.61 -14.01
CA ARG A 94 -2.87 24.24 -13.09
C ARG A 94 -1.47 23.66 -13.21
N ALA A 95 -0.49 24.55 -13.45
CA ALA A 95 0.91 24.17 -13.60
C ALA A 95 1.49 23.55 -12.32
N ASN A 96 1.11 24.03 -11.13
CA ASN A 96 1.63 23.49 -9.86
C ASN A 96 1.21 22.03 -9.62
N GLU A 97 -0.01 21.66 -9.98
CA GLU A 97 -0.50 20.29 -9.88
C GLU A 97 0.25 19.37 -10.87
N TYR A 98 0.47 19.84 -12.09
CA TYR A 98 1.30 19.12 -13.07
C TYR A 98 2.71 18.91 -12.54
N THR A 99 3.39 19.97 -12.05
CA THR A 99 4.75 19.88 -11.50
C THR A 99 4.83 18.90 -10.33
N TYR A 100 3.83 18.90 -9.45
CA TYR A 100 3.74 17.95 -8.34
C TYR A 100 3.58 16.49 -8.82
N GLN A 101 2.65 16.24 -9.76
CA GLN A 101 2.43 14.89 -10.30
C GLN A 101 3.67 14.38 -11.04
N PHE A 102 4.31 15.25 -11.82
CA PHE A 102 5.56 14.95 -12.54
C PHE A 102 6.68 14.55 -11.58
N THR A 103 6.99 15.40 -10.61
CA THR A 103 8.08 15.13 -9.65
C THR A 103 7.80 13.88 -8.80
N TYR A 104 6.54 13.65 -8.44
CA TYR A 104 6.14 12.43 -7.74
C TYR A 104 6.40 11.17 -8.59
N LEU A 105 5.99 11.15 -9.86
CA LEU A 105 6.21 10.01 -10.77
C LEU A 105 7.71 9.81 -11.07
N ALA A 106 8.45 10.90 -11.32
CA ALA A 106 9.89 10.86 -11.61
C ALA A 106 10.70 10.24 -10.44
N LYS A 107 10.29 10.52 -9.20
CA LYS A 107 10.90 9.92 -8.01
C LYS A 107 10.65 8.41 -7.93
N GLN A 108 9.49 7.92 -8.38
CA GLN A 108 9.14 6.49 -8.36
C GLN A 108 9.96 5.65 -9.35
N ILE A 109 10.42 6.27 -10.43
CA ILE A 109 11.23 5.61 -11.48
C ILE A 109 12.74 5.78 -11.27
N GLY A 110 13.16 6.41 -10.16
CA GLY A 110 14.57 6.64 -9.86
C GLY A 110 15.26 7.61 -10.82
N TYR A 111 14.51 8.42 -11.57
CA TYR A 111 15.08 9.42 -12.45
C TYR A 111 15.76 10.51 -11.61
N ASN A 112 17.09 10.59 -11.67
CA ASN A 112 17.82 11.75 -11.16
C ASN A 112 17.54 12.98 -12.06
N ASP A 113 17.89 14.17 -11.59
CA ASP A 113 17.59 15.44 -12.26
C ASP A 113 18.12 15.50 -13.72
N VAL A 114 19.16 14.73 -14.06
CA VAL A 114 19.72 14.66 -15.42
C VAL A 114 18.82 13.88 -16.38
N ALA A 115 18.25 12.75 -15.92
CA ALA A 115 17.34 11.95 -16.74
C ALA A 115 15.98 12.64 -16.96
N GLN A 116 15.55 13.53 -16.05
CA GLN A 116 14.32 14.33 -16.20
C GLN A 116 14.45 15.39 -17.30
N VAL A 117 15.64 15.96 -17.49
CA VAL A 117 15.91 16.97 -18.53
C VAL A 117 16.01 16.34 -19.92
N GLU A 118 16.56 15.14 -20.05
CA GLU A 118 16.65 14.45 -21.36
C GLU A 118 15.31 13.95 -21.90
N ALA A 119 14.38 13.55 -21.03
CA ALA A 119 13.06 13.08 -21.45
C ALA A 119 12.18 14.18 -22.11
N PHE A 120 12.59 15.44 -22.03
CA PHE A 120 11.82 16.61 -22.51
C PHE A 120 12.65 17.61 -23.33
N LYS A 121 13.79 17.18 -23.90
CA LYS A 121 14.36 17.88 -25.08
C LYS A 121 13.49 17.63 -26.30
#